data_AF-A0A2D8RKV3-F1
#
_entry.id   AF-A0A2D8RKV3-F1
#
_cell.length_a   1.000
_cell.length_b   1.000
_cell.length_c   1.000
_cell.angle_alpha   90.00
_cell.angle_beta   90.00
_cell.angle_gamma   90.00
#
_symmetry.space_group_name_H-M   'P 1'
#
loop_
_entity.id
_entity.type
_entity.pdbx_description
1 polymer ?
#
loop_
_entity_poly.entity_id
_entity_poly.type
_entity_poly.pdbx_seq_one_letter_code
_entity_poly.pdbx_strand_id
1 'polypeptide(L)'
;MDTDRDYVPGDIIELSLVATCRSYIELELKAPVHPHARLLEIQPFPIAQNEGGLFQSEWVVVYQIGRSGSVALEGGSVALKPDPESPAHVLPQISFTVGSIGQDPAGDSPESWVDETPSESVIDIIGVIVVIALGVALYLVFQRYIKRGLKGTTDMPGTSAQVSAVRLCKNLEQENCDPRELERFLQEYHSKCSDRLIALFETRLYSRNPGNEELMRSLKKEFAE
;
A
#
# COMPACT_ATOMS: atom_id res chain seq x y z
N MET A 1 -37.65 22.18 -12.19
CA MET A 1 -37.14 21.27 -11.14
C MET A 1 -38.23 21.18 -10.10
N ASP A 2 -38.66 19.96 -9.81
CA ASP A 2 -39.75 19.66 -8.87
C ASP A 2 -39.21 19.84 -7.44
N THR A 3 -39.29 21.06 -6.90
CA THR A 3 -38.73 21.42 -5.59
C THR A 3 -39.62 21.01 -4.41
N ASP A 4 -40.74 20.35 -4.69
CA ASP A 4 -41.82 20.06 -3.73
C ASP A 4 -41.78 18.60 -3.21
N ARG A 5 -40.67 17.89 -3.44
CA ARG A 5 -40.45 16.55 -2.91
C ARG A 5 -39.77 16.62 -1.55
N ASP A 6 -40.43 16.05 -0.56
CA ASP A 6 -39.82 15.79 0.75
C ASP A 6 -38.80 14.65 0.61
N TYR A 7 -37.52 15.02 0.49
CA TYR A 7 -36.43 14.04 0.48
C TYR A 7 -36.17 13.53 1.90
N VAL A 8 -35.82 12.26 2.05
CA VAL A 8 -35.34 11.69 3.32
C VAL A 8 -33.90 11.17 3.19
N PRO A 9 -33.14 11.05 4.30
CA PRO A 9 -31.86 10.35 4.28
C PRO A 9 -31.99 8.96 3.65
N GLY A 10 -31.07 8.64 2.75
CA GLY A 10 -31.08 7.42 1.95
C GLY A 10 -31.62 7.62 0.53
N ASP A 11 -32.42 8.67 0.28
CA ASP A 11 -32.97 8.95 -1.04
C ASP A 11 -31.87 9.24 -2.07
N ILE A 12 -32.19 8.87 -3.30
CA ILE A 12 -31.37 9.15 -4.48
C ILE A 12 -31.96 10.36 -5.20
N ILE A 13 -31.12 11.35 -5.46
CA ILE A 13 -31.48 12.54 -6.24
C ILE A 13 -30.73 12.50 -7.56
N GLU A 14 -31.48 12.64 -8.64
CA GLU A 14 -30.95 12.76 -9.99
C GLU A 14 -31.05 14.21 -10.44
N LEU A 15 -29.93 14.75 -10.90
CA LEU A 15 -29.84 16.09 -11.46
C LEU A 15 -29.43 15.99 -12.93
N SER A 16 -30.34 16.42 -13.80
CA SER A 16 -30.09 16.53 -15.23
C SER A 16 -29.48 17.89 -15.54
N LEU A 17 -28.35 17.89 -16.24
CA LEU A 17 -27.70 19.09 -16.74
C LEU A 17 -27.67 19.05 -18.26
N VAL A 18 -28.18 20.13 -18.86
CA VAL A 18 -28.22 20.28 -20.31
C VAL A 18 -27.48 21.57 -20.67
N ALA A 19 -26.44 21.45 -21.48
CA ALA A 19 -25.70 22.56 -22.04
C ALA A 19 -25.93 22.63 -23.55
N THR A 20 -26.22 23.81 -24.08
CA THR A 20 -26.46 24.03 -25.52
C THR A 20 -25.43 24.97 -26.12
N CYS A 21 -24.83 24.58 -27.23
CA CYS A 21 -23.82 25.34 -27.96
C CYS A 21 -24.19 25.49 -29.44
N ARG A 22 -23.67 26.55 -30.08
CA ARG A 22 -23.87 26.80 -31.52
C ARG A 22 -23.02 25.92 -32.42
N SER A 23 -21.92 25.38 -31.89
CA SER A 23 -20.97 24.53 -32.60
C SER A 23 -20.72 23.26 -31.80
N TYR A 24 -20.27 22.22 -32.49
CA TYR A 24 -19.86 20.98 -31.85
C TYR A 24 -18.65 21.25 -30.95
N ILE A 25 -18.82 21.09 -29.64
CA ILE A 25 -17.82 21.37 -28.63
C ILE A 25 -17.91 20.27 -27.56
N GLU A 26 -16.76 19.69 -27.20
CA GLU A 26 -16.68 18.80 -26.04
C GLU A 26 -16.56 19.62 -24.76
N LEU A 27 -17.49 19.37 -23.85
CA LEU A 27 -17.56 20.01 -22.54
C LEU A 27 -17.26 18.98 -21.45
N GLU A 28 -16.70 19.45 -20.35
CA GLU A 28 -16.46 18.66 -19.15
C GLU A 28 -17.26 19.23 -17.97
N LEU A 29 -17.98 18.35 -17.28
CA LEU A 29 -18.78 18.70 -16.11
C LEU A 29 -17.99 18.40 -14.83
N LYS A 30 -17.79 19.42 -14.01
CA LYS A 30 -17.41 19.28 -12.61
C LYS A 30 -18.68 19.37 -11.76
N ALA A 31 -19.11 18.22 -11.23
CA ALA A 31 -20.31 18.14 -10.40
C ALA A 31 -20.14 18.91 -9.08
N PRO A 32 -21.21 19.58 -8.57
CA PRO A 32 -21.18 20.19 -7.25
C PRO A 32 -21.03 19.13 -6.15
N VAL A 33 -20.37 19.49 -5.04
CA VAL A 33 -20.05 18.56 -3.95
C VAL A 33 -20.61 19.10 -2.64
N HIS A 34 -21.16 18.22 -1.81
CA HIS A 34 -21.65 18.59 -0.48
C HIS A 34 -21.42 17.45 0.54
N PRO A 35 -21.03 17.74 1.80
CA PRO A 35 -20.74 16.72 2.82
C PRO A 35 -21.89 15.76 3.12
N HIS A 36 -23.14 16.21 2.90
CA HIS A 36 -24.35 15.44 3.17
C HIS A 36 -25.06 14.92 1.91
N ALA A 37 -24.49 15.15 0.73
CA ALA A 37 -24.98 14.58 -0.53
C ALA A 37 -23.81 13.88 -1.22
N ARG A 38 -23.75 12.56 -1.07
CA ARG A 38 -22.68 11.75 -1.63
C ARG A 38 -22.91 11.60 -3.14
N LEU A 39 -21.96 12.09 -3.94
CA LEU A 39 -21.94 11.83 -5.37
C LEU A 39 -21.76 10.32 -5.61
N LEU A 40 -22.69 9.71 -6.34
CA LEU A 40 -22.64 8.30 -6.71
C LEU A 40 -22.08 8.13 -8.12
N GLU A 41 -22.66 8.85 -9.09
CA GLU A 41 -22.34 8.66 -10.50
C GLU A 41 -22.53 9.95 -11.30
N ILE A 42 -21.73 10.10 -12.36
CA ILE A 42 -21.89 11.11 -13.40
C ILE A 42 -21.99 10.37 -14.72
N GLN A 43 -23.14 10.43 -15.37
CA GLN A 43 -23.40 9.77 -16.65
C GLN A 43 -23.43 10.81 -17.78
N PRO A 44 -22.41 10.86 -18.66
CA PRO A 44 -22.44 11.70 -19.85
C PRO A 44 -23.26 11.04 -20.97
N PHE A 45 -24.03 11.85 -21.68
CA PHE A 45 -24.76 11.43 -22.89
C PHE A 45 -24.03 11.91 -24.16
N PRO A 46 -24.20 11.21 -25.29
CA PRO A 46 -23.60 11.63 -26.55
C PRO A 46 -24.15 12.99 -26.98
N ILE A 47 -23.27 13.82 -27.56
CA ILE A 47 -23.65 15.15 -28.07
C ILE A 47 -24.61 14.97 -29.24
N ALA A 48 -25.80 15.54 -29.13
CA ALA A 48 -26.83 15.47 -30.16
C ALA A 48 -27.20 16.88 -30.64
N GLN A 49 -27.73 16.99 -31.86
CA GLN A 49 -28.30 18.26 -32.33
C GLN A 49 -29.78 18.31 -31.96
N ASN A 50 -30.23 19.40 -31.35
CA ASN A 50 -31.64 19.59 -31.02
C ASN A 50 -32.46 20.05 -32.23
N GLU A 51 -33.79 20.11 -32.08
CA GLU A 51 -34.71 20.55 -33.16
C GLU A 51 -34.42 21.96 -33.67
N GLY A 52 -33.79 22.81 -32.83
CA GLY A 52 -33.36 24.16 -33.18
C GLY A 52 -31.99 24.25 -33.85
N GLY A 53 -31.35 23.11 -34.17
CA GLY A 53 -30.05 23.07 -34.83
C GLY A 53 -28.85 23.36 -33.92
N LEU A 54 -29.03 23.45 -32.61
CA LEU A 54 -27.95 23.64 -31.63
C LEU A 54 -27.41 22.29 -31.18
N PHE A 55 -26.12 22.24 -30.87
CA PHE A 55 -25.48 21.07 -30.27
C PHE A 55 -25.78 21.04 -28.77
N GLN A 56 -26.23 19.90 -28.27
CA GLN A 56 -26.64 19.68 -26.89
C GLN A 56 -25.75 18.62 -26.27
N SER A 57 -25.14 18.96 -25.13
CA SER A 57 -24.41 18.06 -24.26
C SER A 57 -25.21 17.87 -22.99
N GLU A 58 -25.39 16.62 -22.57
CA GLU A 58 -26.23 16.27 -21.42
C GLU A 58 -25.47 15.38 -20.45
N TRP A 59 -25.73 15.60 -19.16
CA TRP A 59 -25.24 14.77 -18.07
C TRP A 59 -26.35 14.51 -17.08
N VAL A 60 -26.38 13.30 -16.54
CA VAL A 60 -27.16 12.97 -15.34
C VAL A 60 -26.18 12.76 -14.19
N VAL A 61 -26.40 13.48 -13.10
CA VAL A 61 -25.60 13.38 -11.89
C VAL A 61 -26.45 12.80 -10.77
N VAL A 62 -25.98 11.73 -10.16
CA VAL A 62 -26.72 10.98 -9.15
C VAL A 62 -26.09 11.19 -7.78
N TYR A 63 -26.91 11.57 -6.80
CA TYR A 63 -26.51 11.79 -5.41
C TYR A 63 -27.29 10.89 -4.47
N GLN A 64 -26.66 10.42 -3.41
CA GLN A 64 -27.32 9.81 -2.26
C GLN A 64 -27.28 10.77 -1.07
N ILE A 65 -28.46 11.03 -0.49
CA ILE A 65 -28.59 11.94 0.64
C ILE A 65 -28.25 11.22 1.94
N GLY A 66 -27.31 11.78 2.70
CA GLY A 66 -26.81 11.13 3.92
C GLY A 66 -27.49 11.60 5.20
N ARG A 67 -28.05 12.81 5.24
CA ARG A 67 -28.58 13.41 6.48
C ARG A 67 -29.73 14.37 6.20
N SER A 68 -30.63 14.49 7.18
CA SER A 68 -31.71 15.47 7.21
C SER A 68 -31.16 16.90 7.43
N GLY A 69 -31.93 17.88 6.98
CA GLY A 69 -31.60 19.30 7.03
C GLY A 69 -31.61 19.98 5.66
N SER A 70 -31.19 21.24 5.62
CA SER A 70 -31.03 21.97 4.37
C SER A 70 -29.74 21.55 3.67
N VAL A 71 -29.84 21.15 2.41
CA VAL A 71 -28.69 20.81 1.56
C VAL A 71 -28.59 21.83 0.44
N ALA A 72 -27.39 22.37 0.24
CA ALA A 72 -27.07 23.28 -0.85
C ALA A 72 -25.91 22.73 -1.67
N LEU A 73 -26.19 22.35 -2.92
CA LEU A 73 -25.17 21.90 -3.87
C LEU A 73 -24.55 23.12 -4.55
N GLU A 74 -23.26 23.33 -4.29
CA GLU A 74 -22.49 24.48 -4.77
C GLU A 74 -21.17 24.04 -5.43
N GLY A 75 -20.53 24.97 -6.15
CA GLY A 75 -19.18 24.77 -6.70
C GLY A 75 -19.12 23.88 -7.94
N GLY A 76 -20.26 23.56 -8.54
CA GLY A 76 -20.32 22.89 -9.84
C GLY A 76 -19.94 23.84 -10.99
N SER A 77 -19.32 23.30 -12.03
CA SER A 77 -18.92 24.10 -13.20
C SER A 77 -18.85 23.27 -14.48
N VAL A 78 -19.01 23.92 -15.63
CA VAL A 78 -18.81 23.32 -16.96
C VAL A 78 -17.70 24.06 -17.69
N ALA A 79 -16.72 23.34 -18.21
CA ALA A 79 -15.57 23.90 -18.93
C ALA A 79 -15.38 23.24 -20.30
N LEU A 80 -14.60 23.86 -21.18
CA LEU A 80 -14.20 23.23 -22.44
C LEU A 80 -13.20 22.11 -22.14
N LYS A 81 -13.51 20.89 -22.58
CA LYS A 81 -12.60 19.75 -22.42
C LYS A 81 -11.24 19.91 -23.14
N PRO A 82 -11.17 20.45 -24.38
CA PRO A 82 -9.87 20.61 -25.06
C PRO A 82 -9.00 21.73 -24.49
N ASP A 83 -9.55 22.58 -23.62
CA ASP A 83 -8.83 23.67 -22.97
C ASP A 83 -9.32 23.84 -21.51
N PRO A 84 -8.71 23.14 -20.55
CA PRO A 84 -9.12 23.20 -19.15
C PRO A 84 -8.81 24.54 -18.48
N GLU A 85 -8.00 25.42 -19.10
CA GLU A 85 -7.77 26.78 -18.63
C GLU A 85 -8.80 27.78 -19.17
N SER A 86 -9.69 27.33 -20.06
CA SER A 86 -10.82 28.14 -20.54
C SER A 86 -11.73 28.56 -19.38
N PRO A 87 -12.35 29.75 -19.46
CA PRO A 87 -13.24 30.23 -18.41
C PRO A 87 -14.41 29.27 -18.20
N ALA A 88 -14.41 28.59 -17.06
CA ALA A 88 -15.48 27.67 -16.67
C ALA A 88 -16.78 28.43 -16.38
N HIS A 89 -17.90 27.91 -16.88
CA HIS A 89 -19.23 28.41 -16.54
C HIS A 89 -19.66 27.80 -15.21
N VAL A 90 -19.79 28.64 -14.18
CA VAL A 90 -20.23 28.22 -12.85
C VAL A 90 -21.71 27.87 -12.87
N LEU A 91 -22.07 26.72 -12.32
CA LEU A 91 -23.44 26.26 -12.23
C LEU A 91 -24.19 26.97 -11.10
N PRO A 92 -25.51 27.21 -11.25
CA PRO A 92 -26.31 27.77 -10.18
C PRO A 92 -26.33 26.83 -8.98
N GLN A 93 -26.40 27.42 -7.79
CA GLN A 93 -26.64 26.68 -6.55
C GLN A 93 -28.01 26.01 -6.61
N ILE A 94 -28.06 24.75 -6.18
CA ILE A 94 -29.31 23.99 -6.05
C ILE A 94 -29.52 23.69 -4.56
N SER A 95 -30.57 24.26 -3.98
CA SER A 95 -30.92 24.07 -2.57
C SER A 95 -32.21 23.27 -2.45
N PHE A 96 -32.22 22.30 -1.54
CA PHE A 96 -33.39 21.50 -1.20
C PHE A 96 -33.38 21.12 0.28
N THR A 97 -34.56 20.83 0.82
CA THR A 97 -34.71 20.42 2.21
C THR A 97 -34.89 18.91 2.29
N VAL A 98 -34.18 18.30 3.22
CA VAL A 98 -34.28 16.87 3.51
C VAL A 98 -34.97 16.71 4.86
N GLY A 99 -36.15 16.11 4.87
CA GLY A 99 -36.90 15.78 6.07
C GLY A 99 -36.16 14.77 6.96
N SER A 100 -36.57 14.66 8.22
CA SER A 100 -36.14 13.55 9.07
C SER A 100 -36.77 12.25 8.60
N ILE A 101 -36.02 11.13 8.64
CA ILE A 101 -36.66 9.82 8.74
C ILE A 101 -37.57 9.89 9.97
N GLY A 102 -38.88 9.70 9.77
CA GLY A 102 -39.87 9.82 10.84
C GLY A 102 -39.45 9.00 12.06
N GLN A 103 -39.69 9.54 13.25
CA GLN A 103 -39.64 8.75 14.46
C GLN A 103 -40.70 7.67 14.33
N ASP A 104 -40.28 6.42 14.23
CA ASP A 104 -41.21 5.30 14.27
C ASP A 104 -41.80 5.27 15.69
N PRO A 105 -43.10 5.53 15.89
CA PRO A 105 -43.71 5.54 17.22
C PRO A 105 -43.66 4.15 17.87
N ALA A 106 -43.29 3.10 17.12
CA ALA A 106 -43.01 1.75 17.62
C ALA A 106 -41.51 1.37 17.62
N GLY A 107 -40.62 2.21 17.09
CA GLY A 107 -39.20 1.90 16.87
C GLY A 107 -38.19 2.67 17.72
N ASP A 108 -38.65 3.57 18.61
CA ASP A 108 -37.79 4.23 19.62
C ASP A 108 -37.59 3.38 20.88
N SER A 109 -38.21 2.21 20.95
CA SER A 109 -37.62 1.12 21.74
C SER A 109 -36.60 0.47 20.82
N PRO A 110 -35.29 0.41 21.18
CA PRO A 110 -34.39 -0.47 20.46
C PRO A 110 -35.09 -1.81 20.38
N GLU A 111 -35.28 -2.33 19.16
CA GLU A 111 -35.64 -3.72 18.98
C GLU A 111 -34.71 -4.46 19.94
N SER A 112 -35.25 -5.11 20.96
CA SER A 112 -34.40 -5.93 21.82
C SER A 112 -33.96 -7.04 20.89
N TRP A 113 -32.81 -6.82 20.24
CA TRP A 113 -31.88 -7.88 20.01
C TRP A 113 -31.92 -8.60 21.34
N VAL A 114 -32.42 -9.83 21.32
CA VAL A 114 -31.99 -10.78 22.34
C VAL A 114 -30.52 -10.50 22.40
N ASP A 115 -30.05 -10.00 23.54
CA ASP A 115 -28.65 -10.06 23.83
C ASP A 115 -28.37 -11.56 23.66
N GLU A 116 -27.99 -11.99 22.44
CA GLU A 116 -26.68 -12.58 22.28
C GLU A 116 -25.82 -11.58 23.00
N THR A 117 -25.75 -11.79 24.32
CA THR A 117 -24.77 -11.23 25.20
C THR A 117 -23.57 -11.20 24.29
N PRO A 118 -22.97 -10.03 24.04
CA PRO A 118 -21.60 -10.12 23.63
C PRO A 118 -21.05 -11.05 24.70
N SER A 119 -20.60 -12.24 24.30
CA SER A 119 -19.38 -12.66 24.90
C SER A 119 -18.48 -11.48 24.55
N GLU A 120 -18.48 -10.43 25.39
CA GLU A 120 -17.35 -10.16 26.23
C GLU A 120 -16.75 -11.55 26.48
N SER A 121 -15.97 -11.98 25.48
CA SER A 121 -14.63 -12.36 25.73
C SER A 121 -14.11 -11.25 26.63
N VAL A 122 -14.43 -11.36 27.92
CA VAL A 122 -13.42 -11.55 28.93
C VAL A 122 -12.43 -12.44 28.23
N ILE A 123 -11.52 -11.80 27.50
CA ILE A 123 -10.34 -12.42 26.96
C ILE A 123 -9.74 -12.93 28.24
N ASP A 124 -10.03 -14.21 28.50
CA ASP A 124 -9.81 -14.84 29.77
C ASP A 124 -8.35 -14.57 30.03
N ILE A 125 -8.04 -13.72 31.00
CA ILE A 125 -6.68 -13.24 31.22
C ILE A 125 -5.80 -14.48 31.43
N ILE A 126 -6.39 -15.54 31.98
CA ILE A 126 -5.85 -16.89 32.06
C ILE A 126 -5.58 -17.48 30.68
N GLY A 127 -6.54 -17.45 29.75
CA GLY A 127 -6.38 -17.86 28.36
C GLY A 127 -5.24 -17.13 27.62
N VAL A 128 -5.11 -15.81 27.77
CA VAL A 128 -3.98 -15.06 27.19
C VAL A 128 -2.67 -15.41 27.85
N ILE A 129 -2.63 -15.56 29.18
CA ILE A 129 -1.44 -15.99 29.90
C ILE A 129 -1.03 -17.40 29.44
N VAL A 130 -1.98 -18.31 29.20
CA VAL A 130 -1.71 -19.66 28.70
C VAL A 130 -1.14 -19.61 27.28
N VAL A 131 -1.70 -18.80 26.38
CA VAL A 131 -1.17 -18.65 25.01
C VAL A 131 0.25 -18.05 25.02
N ILE A 132 0.50 -17.04 25.85
CA ILE A 132 1.83 -16.44 26.02
C ILE A 132 2.80 -17.47 26.61
N ALA A 133 2.40 -18.20 27.66
CA ALA A 133 3.23 -19.23 28.28
C ALA A 133 3.56 -20.38 27.30
N LEU A 134 2.60 -20.78 26.45
CA LEU A 134 2.81 -21.77 25.42
C LEU A 134 3.80 -21.27 24.36
N GLY A 135 3.68 -20.00 23.94
CA GLY A 135 4.60 -19.34 23.03
C GLY A 135 6.02 -19.27 23.60
N VAL A 136 6.17 -18.90 24.87
CA VAL A 136 7.47 -18.86 25.56
C VAL A 136 8.06 -20.26 25.72
N ALA A 137 7.25 -21.26 26.08
CA ALA A 137 7.71 -22.65 26.19
C ALA A 137 8.17 -23.20 24.84
N LEU A 138 7.41 -22.97 23.77
CA LEU A 138 7.79 -23.34 22.41
C LEU A 138 9.05 -22.60 21.97
N TYR A 139 9.18 -21.31 22.28
CA TYR A 139 10.39 -20.53 21.98
C TYR A 139 11.61 -21.07 22.74
N LEU A 140 11.48 -21.45 24.00
CA LEU A 140 12.56 -22.04 24.79
C LEU A 140 12.93 -23.44 24.31
N VAL A 141 11.95 -24.27 23.92
CA VAL A 141 12.17 -25.58 23.30
C VAL A 141 12.85 -25.41 21.94
N PHE A 142 12.41 -24.46 21.12
CA PHE A 142 13.02 -24.13 19.83
C PHE A 142 14.43 -23.57 20.00
N GLN A 143 14.66 -22.68 20.97
CA GLN A 143 16.01 -22.25 21.35
C GLN A 143 16.85 -23.42 21.83
N ARG A 144 16.31 -24.37 22.58
CA ARG A 144 17.05 -25.57 22.99
C ARG A 144 17.30 -26.52 21.84
N TYR A 145 16.40 -26.66 20.88
CA TYR A 145 16.57 -27.48 19.69
C TYR A 145 17.56 -26.85 18.72
N ILE A 146 17.48 -25.53 18.47
CA ILE A 146 18.49 -24.80 17.71
C ILE A 146 19.80 -24.83 18.47
N LYS A 147 19.85 -24.55 19.78
CA LYS A 147 21.11 -24.63 20.55
C LYS A 147 21.61 -26.06 20.71
N ARG A 148 20.79 -27.11 20.56
CA ARG A 148 21.26 -28.51 20.52
C ARG A 148 21.63 -28.96 19.11
N GLY A 149 21.03 -28.39 18.08
CA GLY A 149 21.47 -28.49 16.68
C GLY A 149 22.77 -27.73 16.45
N LEU A 150 22.95 -26.58 17.12
CA LEU A 150 24.19 -25.81 17.17
C LEU A 150 25.19 -26.40 18.17
N LYS A 151 24.78 -27.03 19.27
CA LYS A 151 25.68 -27.81 20.17
C LYS A 151 25.99 -29.21 19.64
N GLY A 152 25.38 -29.61 18.51
CA GLY A 152 25.83 -30.72 17.67
C GLY A 152 26.94 -30.30 16.69
N THR A 153 27.12 -29.00 16.48
CA THR A 153 28.35 -28.42 15.95
C THR A 153 29.11 -27.80 17.11
N THR A 154 29.72 -28.68 17.89
CA THR A 154 31.03 -28.49 18.49
C THR A 154 31.41 -27.03 18.75
N ASP A 155 31.39 -26.63 20.01
CA ASP A 155 32.43 -25.78 20.58
C ASP A 155 33.79 -26.39 20.17
N MET A 156 34.24 -26.12 18.95
CA MET A 156 35.65 -26.16 18.58
C MET A 156 36.18 -24.76 18.89
N PRO A 157 37.29 -24.67 19.65
CA PRO A 157 37.92 -23.39 19.93
C PRO A 157 38.28 -22.74 18.60
N GLY A 158 38.03 -21.43 18.48
CA GLY A 158 38.37 -20.56 17.34
C GLY A 158 38.78 -21.27 16.04
N THR A 159 37.90 -21.31 15.04
CA THR A 159 38.38 -21.49 13.67
C THR A 159 39.17 -20.24 13.33
N SER A 160 40.48 -20.26 13.64
CA SER A 160 41.39 -19.15 13.41
C SER A 160 41.25 -18.72 11.95
N ALA A 161 41.46 -17.44 11.65
CA ALA A 161 41.41 -16.91 10.29
C ALA A 161 42.24 -17.76 9.29
N GLN A 162 43.20 -18.52 9.80
CA GLN A 162 44.04 -19.50 9.12
C GLN A 162 43.26 -20.70 8.57
N VAL A 163 42.31 -21.28 9.31
CA VAL A 163 41.54 -22.44 8.81
C VAL A 163 40.59 -22.03 7.67
N SER A 164 40.01 -20.82 7.77
CA SER A 164 39.24 -20.22 6.67
C SER A 164 40.14 -19.85 5.48
N ALA A 165 41.34 -19.32 5.71
CA ALA A 165 42.30 -18.99 4.66
C ALA A 165 42.86 -20.23 3.94
N VAL A 166 43.09 -21.34 4.66
CA VAL A 166 43.53 -22.63 4.07
C VAL A 166 42.41 -23.24 3.23
N ARG A 167 41.15 -23.14 3.68
CA ARG A 167 39.99 -23.58 2.88
C ARG A 167 39.84 -22.76 1.60
N LEU A 168 39.99 -21.43 1.70
CA LEU A 168 39.93 -20.53 0.55
C LEU A 168 41.07 -20.80 -0.43
N CYS A 169 42.29 -21.03 0.06
CA CYS A 169 43.44 -21.45 -0.76
C CYS A 169 43.15 -22.76 -1.52
N LYS A 170 42.55 -23.75 -0.84
CA LYS A 170 42.22 -25.03 -1.47
C LYS A 170 41.12 -24.90 -2.55
N ASN A 171 40.13 -24.03 -2.32
CA ASN A 171 39.08 -23.76 -3.30
C ASN A 171 39.60 -22.96 -4.50
N LEU A 172 40.59 -22.08 -4.29
CA LEU A 172 41.30 -21.36 -5.34
C LEU A 172 42.23 -22.28 -6.17
N GLU A 173 42.86 -23.28 -5.54
CA GLU A 173 43.66 -24.31 -6.22
C GLU A 173 42.82 -25.18 -7.16
N GLN A 174 41.54 -25.40 -6.83
CA GLN A 174 40.63 -26.24 -7.61
C GLN A 174 39.88 -25.46 -8.72
N GLU A 175 40.23 -24.19 -8.96
CA GLU A 175 39.56 -23.24 -9.87
C GLU A 175 38.04 -23.06 -9.64
N ASN A 176 37.52 -23.60 -8.54
CA ASN A 176 36.09 -23.71 -8.24
C ASN A 176 35.68 -22.73 -7.13
N CYS A 177 36.33 -21.57 -7.08
CA CYS A 177 36.05 -20.57 -6.06
C CYS A 177 34.89 -19.68 -6.52
N ASP A 178 33.75 -19.80 -5.84
CA ASP A 178 32.59 -18.93 -6.03
C ASP A 178 32.95 -17.51 -5.55
N PRO A 179 32.74 -16.46 -6.37
CA PRO A 179 32.92 -15.06 -5.98
C PRO A 179 32.29 -14.71 -4.63
N ARG A 180 31.16 -15.34 -4.28
CA ARG A 180 30.45 -15.09 -3.02
C ARG A 180 31.21 -15.57 -1.78
N GLU A 181 32.00 -16.63 -1.90
CA GLU A 181 32.85 -17.11 -0.79
C GLU A 181 34.00 -16.14 -0.52
N LEU A 182 34.53 -15.54 -1.59
CA LEU A 182 35.59 -14.55 -1.54
C LEU A 182 35.11 -13.24 -0.89
N GLU A 183 33.92 -12.76 -1.27
CA GLU A 183 33.28 -11.59 -0.67
C GLU A 183 32.98 -11.80 0.83
N ARG A 184 32.46 -12.98 1.19
CA ARG A 184 32.18 -13.30 2.60
C ARG A 184 33.45 -13.31 3.44
N PHE A 185 34.53 -13.91 2.92
CA PHE A 185 35.82 -13.91 3.61
C PHE A 185 36.36 -12.49 3.80
N LEU A 186 36.29 -11.65 2.77
CA LEU A 186 36.74 -10.26 2.84
C LEU A 186 35.91 -9.46 3.85
N GLN A 187 34.59 -9.64 3.91
CA GLN A 187 33.74 -8.96 4.90
C GLN A 187 34.03 -9.39 6.34
N GLU A 188 34.24 -10.69 6.59
CA GLU A 188 34.47 -11.21 7.94
C GLU A 188 35.89 -10.93 8.46
N TYR A 189 36.89 -10.92 7.58
CA TYR A 189 38.30 -10.82 7.96
C TYR A 189 39.01 -9.57 7.43
N HIS A 190 38.27 -8.58 6.92
CA HIS A 190 38.80 -7.31 6.41
C HIS A 190 39.85 -6.68 7.33
N SER A 191 39.58 -6.66 8.64
CA SER A 191 40.46 -6.02 9.64
C SER A 191 41.74 -6.80 9.94
N LYS A 192 41.89 -8.03 9.40
CA LYS A 192 43.06 -8.90 9.60
C LYS A 192 43.87 -9.11 8.33
N CYS A 193 43.38 -8.65 7.19
CA CYS A 193 44.06 -8.72 5.90
C CYS A 193 44.90 -7.45 5.69
N SER A 194 46.06 -7.57 5.05
CA SER A 194 46.80 -6.37 4.63
C SER A 194 46.07 -5.64 3.48
N ASP A 195 46.29 -4.32 3.36
CA ASP A 195 45.74 -3.51 2.25
C ASP A 195 46.12 -4.08 0.88
N ARG A 196 47.28 -4.75 0.79
CA ARG A 196 47.73 -5.44 -0.43
C ARG A 196 46.91 -6.69 -0.74
N LEU A 197 46.52 -7.46 0.28
CA LEU A 197 45.67 -8.64 0.12
C LEU A 197 44.25 -8.26 -0.30
N ILE A 198 43.72 -7.18 0.28
CA ILE A 198 42.41 -6.62 -0.05
C ILE A 198 42.38 -6.16 -1.51
N ALA A 199 43.40 -5.43 -1.96
CA ALA A 199 43.51 -5.00 -3.36
C ALA A 199 43.56 -6.19 -4.34
N LEU A 200 44.21 -7.30 -3.98
CA LEU A 200 44.23 -8.52 -4.80
C LEU A 200 42.87 -9.22 -4.83
N PHE A 201 42.15 -9.26 -3.71
CA PHE A 201 40.78 -9.79 -3.64
C PHE A 201 39.82 -8.96 -4.51
N GLU A 202 39.88 -7.64 -4.39
CA GLU A 202 39.06 -6.72 -5.20
C GLU A 202 39.41 -6.84 -6.68
N THR A 203 40.70 -6.90 -7.02
CA THR A 203 41.12 -7.11 -8.41
C THR A 203 40.58 -8.43 -8.97
N ARG A 204 40.50 -9.49 -8.14
CA ARG A 204 39.94 -10.78 -8.58
C ARG A 204 38.43 -10.76 -8.73
N LEU A 205 37.71 -10.02 -7.89
CA LEU A 205 36.26 -9.84 -7.96
C LEU A 205 35.85 -8.98 -9.15
N TYR A 206 36.58 -7.90 -9.42
CA TYR A 206 36.20 -6.88 -10.39
C TYR A 206 36.91 -7.00 -11.75
N SER A 207 37.99 -7.78 -11.87
CA SER A 207 38.66 -8.02 -13.16
C SER A 207 38.53 -9.48 -13.59
N ARG A 208 38.35 -9.70 -14.90
CA ARG A 208 38.15 -11.02 -15.51
C ARG A 208 39.45 -11.83 -15.68
N ASN A 209 40.54 -11.44 -15.01
CA ASN A 209 41.87 -12.03 -15.21
C ASN A 209 42.32 -12.80 -13.94
N PRO A 210 42.65 -14.10 -14.02
CA PRO A 210 42.92 -14.91 -12.84
C PRO A 210 44.36 -14.73 -12.34
N GLY A 211 44.58 -13.74 -11.48
CA GLY A 211 45.80 -13.62 -10.66
C GLY A 211 45.82 -14.56 -9.44
N ASN A 212 45.28 -15.78 -9.58
CA ASN A 212 45.00 -16.67 -8.44
C ASN A 212 46.27 -17.08 -7.67
N GLU A 213 47.39 -17.25 -8.35
CA GLU A 213 48.65 -17.67 -7.73
C GLU A 213 49.22 -16.62 -6.77
N GLU A 214 49.12 -15.33 -7.11
CA GLU A 214 49.65 -14.25 -6.29
C GLU A 214 48.75 -13.99 -5.07
N LEU A 215 47.44 -14.15 -5.23
CA LEU A 215 46.45 -14.09 -4.17
C LEU A 215 46.62 -15.25 -3.18
N MET A 216 46.80 -16.48 -3.67
CA MET A 216 47.10 -17.64 -2.83
C MET A 216 48.45 -17.53 -2.12
N ARG A 217 49.49 -17.02 -2.79
CA ARG A 217 50.81 -16.82 -2.17
C ARG A 217 50.72 -15.81 -1.02
N SER A 218 49.94 -14.76 -1.21
CA SER A 218 49.74 -13.72 -0.19
C SER A 218 48.87 -14.20 0.96
N LEU A 219 47.81 -14.98 0.68
CA LEU A 219 47.00 -15.66 1.70
C LEU A 219 47.83 -16.65 2.53
N LYS A 220 48.65 -17.49 1.88
CA LYS A 220 49.56 -18.41 2.59
C LYS A 220 50.60 -17.65 3.39
N LYS A 221 51.09 -16.50 2.92
CA LYS A 221 52.08 -15.71 3.66
C LYS A 221 51.50 -15.02 4.90
N GLU A 222 50.28 -14.52 4.83
CA GLU A 222 49.65 -13.77 5.94
C GLU A 222 48.94 -14.67 6.95
N PHE A 223 48.52 -15.87 6.54
CA PHE A 223 47.74 -16.77 7.38
C PHE A 223 48.36 -18.17 7.59
N ALA A 224 49.58 -18.45 7.09
CA ALA A 224 50.32 -19.65 7.51
C ALA A 224 51.19 -19.35 8.74
N GLU A 225 50.61 -19.61 9.91
CA GLU A 225 51.32 -20.08 11.11
C GLU A 225 50.54 -21.24 11.72
#